data_AF-A0A496D066-F1
#
_entry.id   AF-A0A496D066-F1
#
_cell.length_a   1.000
_cell.length_b   1.000
_cell.length_c   1.000
_cell.angle_alpha   90.00
_cell.angle_beta   90.00
_cell.angle_gamma   90.00
#
_symmetry.space_group_name_H-M   'P 1'
#
loop_
_entity.id
_entity.type
_entity.pdbx_description
1 polymer ?
#
loop_
_entity_poly.entity_id
_entity_poly.type
_entity_poly.pdbx_seq_one_letter_code
_entity_poly.pdbx_strand_id
1 'polypeptide(L)'
;MRTDIAINYDTGELTLKKNIPQFTVDFSWLEEKEDDYYVYGECAFRYGMTEEHLYNGIGVNIPFKSKYKKIRLSFLVIDNQNNTYPVLNSSNSRAIFDAVNQDNTPIYASQLPLLSEDFMYKLTMKDNMVYISDMYSYDLSINESIEQNKMFLLKCNEGNLYKYPTSGVGLPGYLNGNIGASDLGERVKDEFNRDGMYVETASINTETGEICIKAIEK
;
A
#
# COMPACT_ATOMS: atom_id res chain seq x y z
N MET A 1 -7.99 -18.52 14.65
CA MET A 1 -7.26 -17.30 15.04
C MET A 1 -7.79 -16.15 14.22
N ARG A 2 -8.26 -15.09 14.90
CA ARG A 2 -8.88 -13.93 14.25
C ARG A 2 -7.82 -13.01 13.64
N THR A 3 -8.06 -12.53 12.43
CA THR A 3 -7.24 -11.48 11.78
C THR A 3 -7.98 -10.15 11.77
N ASP A 4 -7.24 -9.04 11.80
CA ASP A 4 -7.78 -7.68 11.72
C ASP A 4 -6.89 -6.78 10.85
N ILE A 5 -7.38 -5.57 10.55
CA ILE A 5 -6.59 -4.53 9.91
C ILE A 5 -5.44 -4.17 10.84
N ALA A 6 -4.23 -4.28 10.32
CA ALA A 6 -3.03 -4.05 11.07
C ALA A 6 -2.89 -2.59 11.46
N ILE A 7 -2.77 -2.33 12.76
CA ILE A 7 -2.51 -1.02 13.33
C ILE A 7 -1.14 -1.08 14.01
N ASN A 8 -0.36 -0.01 13.87
CA ASN A 8 0.82 0.17 14.70
C ASN A 8 0.35 0.52 16.12
N TYR A 9 0.61 -0.35 17.10
CA TYR A 9 0.07 -0.16 18.45
C TYR A 9 0.69 1.02 19.19
N ASP A 10 1.87 1.48 18.80
CA ASP A 10 2.56 2.60 19.43
C ASP A 10 2.00 3.93 18.94
N THR A 11 1.81 4.07 17.62
CA THR A 11 1.35 5.31 16.98
C THR A 11 -0.16 5.39 16.80
N GLY A 12 -0.86 4.24 16.74
CA GLY A 12 -2.28 4.14 16.41
C GLY A 12 -2.59 4.26 14.91
N GLU A 13 -1.57 4.27 14.06
CA GLU A 13 -1.73 4.43 12.61
C GLU A 13 -2.01 3.09 11.90
N LEU A 14 -2.78 3.16 10.82
CA LEU A 14 -3.00 2.02 9.94
C LEU A 14 -1.71 1.61 9.25
N THR A 15 -1.40 0.32 9.27
CA THR A 15 -0.25 -0.22 8.55
C THR A 15 -0.65 -0.53 7.10
N LEU A 16 -0.01 0.17 6.16
CA LEU A 16 -0.27 -0.04 4.73
C LEU A 16 0.70 -1.06 4.15
N LYS A 17 0.16 -1.96 3.33
CA LYS A 17 0.94 -2.87 2.50
C LYS A 17 1.18 -2.20 1.16
N LYS A 18 2.45 -1.95 0.85
CA LYS A 18 2.89 -1.50 -0.46
C LYS A 18 2.78 -2.65 -1.47
N ASN A 19 2.06 -2.43 -2.55
CA ASN A 19 1.90 -3.36 -3.66
C ASN A 19 2.56 -2.77 -4.91
N ILE A 20 3.27 -3.60 -5.66
CA ILE A 20 3.90 -3.26 -6.94
C ILE A 20 3.27 -4.08 -8.06
N PRO A 21 3.22 -3.57 -9.30
CA PRO A 21 2.90 -4.36 -10.47
C PRO A 21 3.78 -5.60 -10.57
N GLN A 22 3.20 -6.70 -11.05
CA GLN A 22 3.92 -7.98 -11.21
C GLN A 22 5.12 -7.86 -12.16
N PHE A 23 5.02 -7.01 -13.17
CA PHE A 23 6.02 -6.84 -14.20
C PHE A 23 6.49 -5.40 -14.29
N THR A 24 7.76 -5.24 -14.66
CA THR A 24 8.37 -3.94 -15.00
C THR A 24 8.95 -3.99 -16.40
N VAL A 25 8.85 -2.89 -17.13
CA VAL A 25 9.34 -2.77 -18.50
C VAL A 25 10.31 -1.62 -18.64
N ASP A 26 11.18 -1.73 -19.64
CA ASP A 26 12.10 -0.65 -20.02
C ASP A 26 11.34 0.43 -20.80
N PHE A 27 11.77 1.67 -20.63
CA PHE A 27 11.20 2.85 -21.27
C PHE A 27 12.26 3.71 -21.94
N SER A 28 11.93 4.25 -23.10
CA SER A 28 12.74 5.23 -23.81
C SER A 28 11.88 6.37 -24.34
N TRP A 29 12.39 7.61 -24.28
CA TRP A 29 11.81 8.73 -24.99
C TRP A 29 12.22 8.65 -26.47
N LEU A 30 11.25 8.76 -27.38
CA LEU A 30 11.46 8.82 -28.83
C LEU A 30 11.59 10.29 -29.26
N GLU A 31 12.79 10.85 -29.10
CA GLU A 31 13.05 12.27 -29.35
C GLU A 31 12.84 12.66 -30.81
N GLU A 32 13.13 11.75 -31.75
CA GLU A 32 12.98 11.95 -33.19
C GLU A 32 11.51 12.06 -33.64
N LYS A 33 10.57 11.63 -32.80
CA LYS A 33 9.12 11.72 -33.08
C LYS A 33 8.44 12.90 -32.41
N GLU A 34 9.13 13.65 -31.56
CA GLU A 34 8.56 14.80 -30.84
C GLU A 34 7.97 15.83 -31.82
N ASP A 35 6.72 16.24 -31.58
CA ASP A 35 6.03 17.26 -32.36
C ASP A 35 5.64 18.45 -31.47
N ASP A 36 4.95 19.46 -32.01
CA ASP A 36 4.60 20.68 -31.27
C ASP A 36 3.72 20.42 -30.03
N TYR A 37 2.94 19.34 -30.03
CA TYR A 37 1.93 19.05 -29.02
C TYR A 37 2.27 17.83 -28.16
N TYR A 38 3.05 16.89 -28.70
CA TYR A 38 3.28 15.58 -28.11
C TYR A 38 4.76 15.23 -27.97
N VAL A 39 5.07 14.55 -26.87
CA VAL A 39 6.27 13.72 -26.73
C VAL A 39 5.86 12.25 -26.80
N TYR A 40 6.74 11.43 -27.35
CA TYR A 40 6.49 10.01 -27.58
C TYR A 40 7.43 9.19 -26.70
N GLY A 41 6.87 8.20 -26.00
CA GLY A 41 7.62 7.22 -25.23
C GLY A 41 7.36 5.81 -25.76
N GLU A 42 8.35 4.94 -25.64
CA GLU A 42 8.25 3.54 -26.04
C GLU A 42 8.53 2.65 -24.84
N CYS A 43 7.67 1.63 -24.66
CA CYS A 43 7.83 0.60 -23.66
C CYS A 43 8.09 -0.75 -24.33
N ALA A 44 9.12 -1.48 -23.89
CA ALA A 44 9.46 -2.78 -24.45
C ALA A 44 9.11 -3.92 -23.48
N PHE A 45 8.23 -4.82 -23.91
CA PHE A 45 7.90 -6.05 -23.21
C PHE A 45 8.99 -7.10 -23.39
N ARG A 46 9.49 -7.59 -22.25
CA ARG A 46 10.46 -8.69 -22.22
C ARG A 46 9.75 -10.04 -22.41
N TYR A 47 10.54 -11.09 -22.66
CA TYR A 47 10.04 -12.44 -22.89
C TYR A 47 9.00 -12.90 -21.85
N GLY A 48 7.89 -13.46 -22.32
CA GLY A 48 6.79 -13.96 -21.49
C GLY A 48 5.72 -12.91 -21.15
N MET A 49 5.93 -11.65 -21.53
CA MET A 49 4.92 -10.60 -21.41
C MET A 49 4.11 -10.47 -22.71
N THR A 50 2.81 -10.36 -22.56
CA THR A 50 1.83 -10.08 -23.61
C THR A 50 1.11 -8.76 -23.34
N GLU A 51 0.41 -8.23 -24.34
CA GLU A 51 -0.44 -7.04 -24.20
C GLU A 51 -1.49 -7.16 -23.09
N GLU A 52 -1.91 -8.38 -22.74
CA GLU A 52 -2.90 -8.62 -21.66
C GLU A 52 -2.43 -8.06 -20.31
N HIS A 53 -1.11 -8.05 -20.08
CA HIS A 53 -0.52 -7.53 -18.85
C HIS A 53 -0.70 -6.01 -18.70
N LEU A 54 -0.91 -5.28 -19.80
CA LEU A 54 -1.23 -3.85 -19.73
C LEU A 54 -2.56 -3.59 -19.03
N TYR A 55 -3.54 -4.50 -19.14
CA TYR A 55 -4.85 -4.32 -18.49
C TYR A 55 -4.77 -4.51 -16.97
N ASN A 56 -3.85 -5.37 -16.50
CA ASN A 56 -3.55 -5.53 -15.06
C ASN A 56 -2.60 -4.43 -14.53
N GLY A 57 -1.86 -3.84 -15.46
CA GLY A 57 -0.94 -2.75 -15.29
C GLY A 57 0.50 -3.20 -15.05
N ILE A 58 1.43 -2.43 -15.63
CA ILE A 58 2.86 -2.70 -15.62
C ILE A 58 3.61 -1.54 -14.96
N GLY A 59 4.70 -1.84 -14.28
CA GLY A 59 5.60 -0.83 -13.73
C GLY A 59 6.58 -0.32 -14.79
N VAL A 60 6.92 0.96 -14.71
CA VAL A 60 7.88 1.59 -15.62
C VAL A 60 8.63 2.70 -14.89
N ASN A 61 9.92 2.86 -15.17
CA ASN A 61 10.65 4.06 -14.80
C ASN A 61 10.61 5.05 -15.98
N ILE A 62 9.99 6.21 -15.81
CA ILE A 62 9.92 7.22 -16.87
C ILE A 62 10.84 8.39 -16.47
N PRO A 63 11.99 8.58 -17.15
CA PRO A 63 12.90 9.68 -16.85
C PRO A 63 12.21 11.03 -17.02
N PHE A 64 12.51 11.97 -16.12
CA PHE A 64 11.95 13.31 -16.18
C PHE A 64 12.23 14.00 -17.51
N LYS A 65 11.18 14.59 -18.10
CA LYS A 65 11.27 15.41 -19.31
C LYS A 65 10.57 16.75 -19.08
N SER A 66 11.37 17.82 -19.00
CA SER A 66 10.88 19.20 -18.74
C SER A 66 10.25 19.84 -19.98
N LYS A 67 9.19 19.22 -20.53
CA LYS A 67 8.43 19.73 -21.67
C LYS A 67 6.94 19.79 -21.32
N TYR A 68 6.32 20.95 -21.55
CA TYR A 68 4.87 21.10 -21.45
C TYR A 68 4.18 20.59 -22.71
N LYS A 69 4.30 19.29 -22.96
CA LYS A 69 3.72 18.57 -24.09
C LYS A 69 3.03 17.31 -23.59
N LYS A 70 1.94 16.90 -24.26
CA LYS A 70 1.17 15.70 -23.91
C LYS A 70 1.99 14.45 -24.21
N ILE A 71 1.74 13.37 -23.47
CA ILE A 71 2.45 12.11 -23.67
C ILE A 71 1.64 11.17 -24.56
N ARG A 72 2.33 10.53 -25.50
CA ARG A 72 1.84 9.37 -26.25
C ARG A 72 2.80 8.20 -26.08
N LEU A 73 2.26 7.00 -25.98
CA LEU A 73 3.02 5.79 -25.71
C LEU A 73 2.86 4.77 -26.84
N SER A 74 3.94 4.10 -27.20
CA SER A 74 3.96 2.89 -28.01
C SER A 74 4.49 1.72 -27.19
N PHE A 75 4.06 0.50 -27.54
CA PHE A 75 4.51 -0.71 -26.87
C PHE A 75 5.04 -1.71 -27.90
N LEU A 76 6.17 -2.35 -27.58
CA LEU A 76 6.78 -3.40 -28.40
C LEU A 76 6.78 -4.71 -27.63
N VAL A 77 6.36 -5.80 -28.28
CA VAL A 77 6.52 -7.18 -27.80
C VAL A 77 7.78 -7.77 -28.42
N ILE A 78 8.68 -8.29 -27.60
CA ILE A 78 9.88 -9.00 -28.04
C ILE A 78 9.62 -10.50 -27.98
N ASP A 79 9.73 -11.19 -29.12
CA ASP A 79 9.61 -12.65 -29.18
C ASP A 79 10.92 -13.37 -28.78
N ASN A 80 10.87 -14.70 -28.73
CA ASN A 80 12.00 -15.55 -28.33
C ASN A 80 13.19 -15.49 -29.31
N GLN A 81 12.97 -14.92 -30.49
CA GLN A 81 13.95 -14.77 -31.56
C GLN A 81 14.46 -13.31 -31.63
N ASN A 82 14.13 -12.47 -30.63
CA ASN A 82 14.43 -11.04 -30.58
C ASN A 82 13.77 -10.19 -31.69
N ASN A 83 12.72 -10.68 -32.34
CA ASN A 83 11.92 -9.84 -33.22
C ASN A 83 10.98 -8.96 -32.39
N THR A 84 10.82 -7.71 -32.82
CA THR A 84 9.95 -6.73 -32.17
C THR A 84 8.65 -6.56 -32.95
N TYR A 85 7.53 -6.59 -32.24
CA TYR A 85 6.20 -6.37 -32.82
C TYR A 85 5.48 -5.25 -32.09
N PRO A 86 4.91 -4.27 -32.80
CA PRO A 86 4.13 -3.22 -32.17
C PRO A 86 2.80 -3.75 -31.65
N VAL A 87 2.42 -3.33 -30.45
CA VAL A 87 1.05 -3.51 -29.94
C VAL A 87 0.15 -2.52 -30.65
N LEU A 88 -0.89 -3.04 -31.31
CA LEU A 88 -1.81 -2.24 -32.10
C LEU A 88 -3.07 -1.92 -31.31
N ASN A 89 -3.51 -0.67 -31.40
CA ASN A 89 -4.76 -0.23 -30.83
C ASN A 89 -5.93 -0.89 -31.57
N SER A 90 -6.80 -1.58 -30.81
CA SER A 90 -7.95 -2.30 -31.35
C SER A 90 -8.94 -1.42 -32.12
N SER A 91 -9.04 -0.12 -31.77
CA SER A 91 -10.03 0.80 -32.36
C SER A 91 -9.61 1.44 -33.69
N ASN A 92 -8.30 1.59 -33.92
CA ASN A 92 -7.80 2.37 -35.06
C ASN A 92 -6.56 1.75 -35.73
N SER A 93 -6.12 0.58 -35.28
CA SER A 93 -4.95 -0.17 -35.76
C SER A 93 -3.63 0.60 -35.70
N ARG A 94 -3.54 1.68 -34.90
CA ARG A 94 -2.29 2.44 -34.69
C ARG A 94 -1.53 1.89 -33.50
N ALA A 95 -0.20 1.93 -33.56
CA ALA A 95 0.69 1.49 -32.47
C ALA A 95 0.96 2.59 -31.42
N ILE A 96 0.05 3.56 -31.27
CA ILE A 96 0.24 4.75 -30.44
C ILE A 96 -1.02 4.99 -29.62
N PHE A 97 -0.83 5.26 -28.34
CA PHE A 97 -1.89 5.45 -27.36
C PHE A 97 -1.71 6.78 -26.64
N ASP A 98 -2.81 7.50 -26.43
CA ASP A 98 -2.80 8.73 -25.63
C ASP A 98 -2.66 8.37 -24.14
N ALA A 99 -1.82 9.12 -23.42
CA ALA A 99 -1.62 8.94 -21.99
C ALA A 99 -2.47 9.93 -21.18
N VAL A 100 -3.18 9.41 -20.19
CA VAL A 100 -4.14 10.15 -19.36
C VAL A 100 -3.96 9.84 -17.87
N ASN A 101 -4.45 10.71 -17.01
CA ASN A 101 -4.56 10.45 -15.58
C ASN A 101 -5.86 9.70 -15.24
N GLN A 102 -6.11 9.44 -13.95
CA GLN A 102 -7.32 8.76 -13.48
C GLN A 102 -8.62 9.51 -13.80
N ASP A 103 -8.56 10.83 -14.01
CA ASP A 103 -9.70 11.69 -14.37
C ASP A 103 -9.90 11.83 -15.89
N ASN A 104 -9.24 11.00 -16.71
CA ASN A 104 -9.25 11.08 -18.18
C ASN A 104 -8.69 12.39 -18.74
N THR A 105 -7.85 13.09 -18.00
CA THR A 105 -7.17 14.29 -18.49
C THR A 105 -5.80 13.94 -19.08
N PRO A 106 -5.40 14.54 -20.22
CA PRO A 106 -4.09 14.31 -20.80
C PRO A 106 -2.96 14.70 -19.85
N ILE A 107 -1.99 13.81 -19.68
CA ILE A 107 -0.80 14.09 -18.86
C ILE A 107 0.26 14.79 -19.71
N TYR A 108 0.84 15.86 -19.15
CA TYR A 108 1.99 16.55 -19.73
C TYR A 108 3.29 15.97 -19.16
N ALA A 109 4.35 15.88 -19.97
CA ALA A 109 5.62 15.28 -19.56
C ALA A 109 6.22 15.94 -18.31
N SER A 110 6.12 17.27 -18.21
CA SER A 110 6.55 18.04 -17.03
C SER A 110 5.72 17.78 -15.77
N GLN A 111 4.56 17.14 -15.87
CA GLN A 111 3.66 16.84 -14.74
C GLN A 111 3.85 15.44 -14.16
N LEU A 112 4.61 14.56 -14.82
CA LEU A 112 4.90 13.21 -14.30
C LEU A 112 5.42 13.21 -12.84
N PRO A 113 6.29 14.13 -12.41
CA PRO A 113 6.74 14.17 -11.01
C PRO A 113 5.62 14.43 -9.99
N LEU A 114 4.47 14.97 -10.42
CA LEU A 114 3.31 15.17 -9.55
C LEU A 114 2.58 13.86 -9.23
N LEU A 115 2.81 12.81 -10.03
CA LEU A 115 2.20 11.49 -9.85
C LEU A 115 3.09 10.54 -9.06
N SER A 116 4.41 10.65 -9.18
CA SER A 116 5.37 9.82 -8.46
C SER A 116 6.67 10.58 -8.24
N GLU A 117 7.12 10.64 -6.99
CA GLU A 117 8.40 11.27 -6.60
C GLU A 117 9.61 10.42 -7.04
N ASP A 118 9.46 9.10 -7.07
CA ASP A 118 10.52 8.14 -7.42
C ASP A 118 10.69 7.92 -8.93
N PHE A 119 9.91 8.63 -9.76
CA PHE A 119 9.83 8.44 -11.22
C PHE A 119 9.41 7.02 -11.63
N MET A 120 8.71 6.32 -10.74
CA MET A 120 8.20 4.97 -10.95
C MET A 120 6.69 5.05 -11.15
N TYR A 121 6.22 4.63 -12.31
CA TYR A 121 4.82 4.74 -12.70
C TYR A 121 4.21 3.38 -12.97
N LYS A 122 2.89 3.29 -12.79
CA LYS A 122 2.08 2.18 -13.30
C LYS A 122 1.38 2.63 -14.58
N LEU A 123 1.56 1.87 -15.66
CA LEU A 123 0.81 2.03 -16.90
C LEU A 123 -0.30 1.01 -16.96
N THR A 124 -1.55 1.45 -17.16
CA THR A 124 -2.70 0.56 -17.31
C THR A 124 -3.49 0.91 -18.57
N MET A 125 -3.73 -0.08 -19.43
CA MET A 125 -4.55 0.09 -20.63
C MET A 125 -6.04 -0.03 -20.27
N LYS A 126 -6.83 0.97 -20.65
CA LYS A 126 -8.29 0.94 -20.54
C LYS A 126 -8.90 1.88 -21.58
N ASP A 127 -9.99 1.46 -22.21
CA ASP A 127 -10.71 2.27 -23.21
C ASP A 127 -9.80 2.80 -24.34
N ASN A 128 -8.81 2.00 -24.76
CA ASN A 128 -7.78 2.35 -25.75
C ASN A 128 -6.90 3.58 -25.39
N MET A 129 -6.82 3.92 -24.10
CA MET A 129 -5.92 4.92 -23.54
C MET A 129 -5.01 4.28 -22.49
N VAL A 130 -3.86 4.90 -22.25
CA VAL A 130 -2.94 4.47 -21.20
C VAL A 130 -3.08 5.38 -20.01
N TYR A 131 -3.53 4.83 -18.90
CA TYR A 131 -3.59 5.52 -17.63
C TYR A 131 -2.23 5.44 -16.96
N ILE A 132 -1.71 6.60 -16.55
CA ILE A 132 -0.47 6.69 -15.77
C ILE A 132 -0.84 7.06 -14.34
N SER A 133 -0.37 6.27 -13.38
CA SER A 133 -0.45 6.55 -11.95
C SER A 133 0.89 6.31 -11.27
N ASP A 134 0.98 6.60 -9.97
CA ASP A 134 2.07 6.09 -9.16
C ASP A 134 2.20 4.56 -9.31
N MET A 135 3.45 4.05 -9.30
CA MET A 135 3.69 2.62 -9.37
C MET A 135 3.11 1.88 -8.17
N TYR A 136 3.13 2.52 -7.01
CA TYR A 136 2.79 1.90 -5.75
C TYR A 136 1.32 2.08 -5.43
N SER A 137 0.61 0.96 -5.34
CA SER A 137 -0.69 0.96 -4.68
C SER A 137 -0.53 0.55 -3.23
N TYR A 138 -1.36 1.12 -2.38
CA TYR A 138 -1.37 0.84 -0.96
C TYR A 138 -2.69 0.17 -0.61
N ASP A 139 -2.61 -0.93 0.12
CA ASP A 139 -3.76 -1.61 0.68
C ASP A 139 -3.60 -1.73 2.20
N LEU A 140 -4.69 -2.02 2.90
CA LEU A 140 -4.64 -2.27 4.34
C LEU A 140 -3.91 -3.59 4.60
N SER A 141 -2.90 -3.56 5.47
CA SER A 141 -2.27 -4.79 5.93
C SER A 141 -3.23 -5.53 6.85
N ILE A 142 -3.23 -6.86 6.78
CA ILE A 142 -4.00 -7.73 7.67
C ILE A 142 -3.00 -8.58 8.47
N ASN A 143 -3.16 -8.66 9.78
CA ASN A 143 -2.32 -9.49 10.64
C ASN A 143 -3.17 -10.19 11.72
N GLU A 144 -2.51 -11.06 12.49
CA GLU A 144 -3.13 -11.68 13.67
C GLU A 144 -3.54 -10.60 14.66
N SER A 145 -4.79 -10.67 15.12
CA SER A 145 -5.39 -9.61 15.93
C SER A 145 -4.94 -9.63 17.39
N ILE A 146 -4.30 -10.71 17.85
CA ILE A 146 -4.06 -10.97 19.27
C ILE A 146 -3.25 -9.85 19.94
N GLU A 147 -2.12 -9.45 19.36
CA GLU A 147 -1.28 -8.40 19.95
C GLU A 147 -1.96 -7.02 19.92
N GLN A 148 -2.71 -6.71 18.85
CA GLN A 148 -3.48 -5.46 18.82
C GLN A 148 -4.53 -5.44 19.91
N ASN A 149 -5.23 -6.56 20.06
CA ASN A 149 -6.32 -6.68 21.01
C ASN A 149 -5.80 -6.52 22.45
N LYS A 150 -4.68 -7.17 22.77
CA LYS A 150 -3.97 -6.98 24.05
C LYS A 150 -3.66 -5.50 24.28
N MET A 151 -3.03 -4.84 23.31
CA MET A 151 -2.64 -3.44 23.45
C MET A 151 -3.84 -2.49 23.56
N PHE A 152 -4.91 -2.73 22.81
CA PHE A 152 -6.14 -1.93 22.89
C PHE A 152 -6.83 -2.08 24.24
N LEU A 153 -7.00 -3.30 24.75
CA LEU A 153 -7.60 -3.53 26.07
C LEU A 153 -6.78 -2.87 27.18
N LEU A 154 -5.45 -2.92 27.08
CA LEU A 154 -4.55 -2.28 28.04
C LEU A 154 -4.65 -0.75 28.04
N LYS A 155 -4.73 -0.13 26.85
CA LYS A 155 -4.82 1.33 26.69
C LYS A 155 -6.23 1.88 26.93
N CYS A 156 -7.27 1.07 26.71
CA CYS A 156 -8.65 1.50 26.83
C CYS A 156 -9.05 1.69 28.30
N ASN A 157 -9.57 2.87 28.65
CA ASN A 157 -10.24 3.08 29.93
C ASN A 157 -11.70 2.62 29.83
N GLU A 158 -12.28 2.21 30.96
CA GLU A 158 -13.73 2.09 31.07
C GLU A 158 -14.40 3.41 30.65
N GLY A 159 -15.50 3.30 29.90
CA GLY A 159 -16.27 4.43 29.37
C GLY A 159 -15.82 4.89 27.98
N ASN A 160 -14.62 4.53 27.51
CA ASN A 160 -14.13 4.96 26.20
C ASN A 160 -14.81 4.25 25.03
N LEU A 161 -15.25 3.00 25.23
CA LEU A 161 -15.91 2.22 24.19
C LEU A 161 -17.43 2.38 24.32
N TYR A 162 -18.04 3.15 23.40
CA TYR A 162 -19.49 3.41 23.42
C TYR A 162 -20.34 2.13 23.51
N LYS A 163 -20.00 1.09 22.75
CA LYS A 163 -20.74 -0.17 22.72
C LYS A 163 -20.42 -1.09 23.91
N TYR A 164 -19.23 -0.97 24.48
CA TYR A 164 -18.73 -1.82 25.58
C TYR A 164 -18.13 -0.93 26.68
N PRO A 165 -18.94 -0.11 27.36
CA PRO A 165 -18.44 0.94 28.26
C PRO A 165 -17.77 0.40 29.52
N THR A 166 -17.96 -0.87 29.86
CA THR A 166 -17.30 -1.50 31.01
C THR A 166 -15.99 -2.19 30.65
N SER A 167 -15.60 -2.18 29.37
CA SER A 167 -14.39 -2.87 28.89
C SER A 167 -13.18 -1.95 28.90
N GLY A 168 -12.04 -2.53 29.26
CA GLY A 168 -10.75 -1.85 29.31
C GLY A 168 -10.06 -1.99 30.66
N VAL A 169 -8.73 -2.02 30.63
CA VAL A 169 -7.89 -2.06 31.83
C VAL A 169 -7.56 -0.66 32.32
N GLY A 170 -7.35 0.28 31.38
CA GLY A 170 -7.02 1.66 31.70
C GLY A 170 -5.64 1.82 32.35
N LEU A 171 -4.59 1.26 31.73
CA LEU A 171 -3.20 1.39 32.20
C LEU A 171 -2.79 2.83 32.59
N PRO A 172 -3.22 3.91 31.88
CA PRO A 172 -2.88 5.26 32.29
C PRO A 172 -3.25 5.62 33.74
N GLY A 173 -4.30 5.02 34.30
CA GLY A 173 -4.69 5.20 35.69
C GLY A 173 -3.72 4.62 36.71
N TYR A 174 -2.86 3.68 36.29
CA TYR A 174 -1.90 2.99 37.14
C TYR A 174 -0.48 3.56 37.04
N LEU A 175 -0.19 4.44 36.07
CA LEU A 175 1.17 4.96 35.78
C LEU A 175 1.85 5.65 36.97
N ASN A 176 1.07 6.22 37.89
CA ASN A 176 1.58 6.92 39.08
C ASN A 176 1.24 6.21 40.40
N GLY A 177 0.69 4.99 40.32
CA GLY A 177 0.30 4.20 41.49
C GLY A 177 1.40 3.26 41.97
N ASN A 178 1.30 2.79 43.22
CA ASN A 178 2.10 1.64 43.65
C ASN A 178 1.51 0.37 43.02
N ILE A 179 2.09 -0.01 41.88
CA ILE A 179 1.64 -1.15 41.09
C ILE A 179 1.67 -2.46 41.91
N GLY A 180 2.69 -2.67 42.76
CA GLY A 180 2.82 -3.86 43.59
C GLY A 180 1.74 -4.01 44.68
N ALA A 181 1.06 -2.91 45.02
CA ALA A 181 -0.08 -2.90 45.94
C ALA A 181 -1.43 -2.66 45.22
N SER A 182 -1.43 -2.64 43.88
CA SER A 182 -2.62 -2.40 43.07
C SER A 182 -3.33 -3.70 42.66
N ASP A 183 -4.58 -3.56 42.23
CA ASP A 183 -5.40 -4.64 41.66
C ASP A 183 -5.12 -4.89 40.16
N LEU A 184 -4.12 -4.22 39.58
CA LEU A 184 -3.85 -4.22 38.13
C LEU A 184 -3.72 -5.64 37.55
N GLY A 185 -3.03 -6.54 38.25
CA GLY A 185 -2.84 -7.91 37.80
C GLY A 185 -4.15 -8.71 37.73
N GLU A 186 -5.06 -8.49 38.68
CA GLU A 186 -6.40 -9.10 38.67
C GLU A 186 -7.24 -8.49 37.55
N ARG A 187 -7.21 -7.16 37.42
CA ARG A 187 -7.93 -6.42 36.39
C ARG A 187 -7.54 -6.85 34.97
N VAL A 188 -6.24 -6.99 34.69
CA VAL A 188 -5.73 -7.48 33.39
C VAL A 188 -6.25 -8.89 33.10
N LYS A 189 -6.20 -9.80 34.08
CA LYS A 189 -6.70 -11.18 33.92
C LYS A 189 -8.20 -11.19 33.66
N ASP A 190 -8.98 -10.41 34.38
CA ASP A 190 -10.42 -10.36 34.24
C ASP A 190 -10.83 -9.83 32.87
N GLU A 191 -10.26 -8.71 32.43
CA GLU A 191 -10.59 -8.10 31.13
C GLU A 191 -10.18 -9.00 29.96
N PHE A 192 -8.98 -9.60 30.01
CA PHE A 192 -8.53 -10.50 28.94
C PHE A 192 -9.40 -11.77 28.87
N ASN A 193 -9.79 -12.35 30.02
CA ASN A 193 -10.67 -13.52 30.04
C ASN A 193 -12.08 -13.19 29.55
N ARG A 194 -12.62 -12.01 29.87
CA ARG A 194 -13.91 -11.53 29.34
C ARG A 194 -13.89 -11.39 27.82
N ASP A 195 -12.74 -11.02 27.26
CA ASP A 195 -12.52 -10.90 25.82
C ASP A 195 -12.05 -12.20 25.14
N GLY A 196 -12.17 -13.34 25.84
CA GLY A 196 -11.87 -14.67 25.27
C GLY A 196 -10.39 -15.04 25.21
N MET A 197 -9.51 -14.26 25.84
CA MET A 197 -8.08 -14.57 25.94
C MET A 197 -7.73 -15.21 27.29
N TYR A 198 -6.90 -16.25 27.29
CA TYR A 198 -6.35 -16.84 28.50
C TYR A 198 -4.97 -16.23 28.82
N VAL A 199 -4.85 -15.59 29.98
CA VAL A 199 -3.57 -15.04 30.47
C VAL A 199 -2.79 -16.13 31.20
N GLU A 200 -1.68 -16.57 30.62
CA GLU A 200 -0.75 -17.53 31.26
C GLU A 200 0.04 -16.84 32.38
N THR A 201 0.63 -15.68 32.05
CA THR A 201 1.44 -14.89 32.98
C THR A 201 1.21 -13.41 32.76
N ALA A 202 1.20 -12.65 33.85
CA ALA A 202 1.24 -11.19 33.84
C ALA A 202 2.18 -10.76 34.96
N SER A 203 3.23 -10.03 34.61
CA SER A 203 4.25 -9.56 35.56
C SER A 203 4.67 -8.15 35.21
N ILE A 204 5.13 -7.42 36.22
CA ILE A 204 5.58 -6.04 36.05
C ILE A 204 7.01 -5.96 36.54
N ASN A 205 7.91 -5.46 35.68
CA ASN A 205 9.27 -5.18 36.07
C ASN A 205 9.25 -3.88 36.89
N THR A 206 9.44 -4.00 38.21
CA THR A 206 9.41 -2.85 39.12
C THR A 206 10.57 -1.89 38.95
N GLU A 207 11.65 -2.31 38.29
CA GLU A 207 12.83 -1.47 38.01
C GLU A 207 12.65 -0.65 36.73
N THR A 208 12.06 -1.24 35.68
CA THR A 208 11.85 -0.58 34.37
C THR A 208 10.44 0.01 34.20
N GLY A 209 9.48 -0.42 35.00
CA GLY A 209 8.05 -0.10 34.84
C GLY A 209 7.38 -0.88 33.71
N GLU A 210 8.08 -1.82 33.06
CA GLU A 210 7.53 -2.60 31.94
C GLU A 210 6.52 -3.64 32.40
N ILE A 211 5.42 -3.76 31.66
CA ILE A 211 4.36 -4.75 31.91
C ILE A 211 4.48 -5.85 30.86
N CYS A 212 4.76 -7.08 31.31
CA CYS A 212 4.88 -8.25 30.46
C CYS A 212 3.65 -9.15 30.64
N ILE A 213 2.88 -9.34 29.56
CA ILE A 213 1.69 -10.19 29.55
C ILE A 213 1.84 -11.27 28.49
N LYS A 214 1.76 -12.52 28.91
CA LYS A 214 1.69 -13.68 28.02
C LYS A 214 0.25 -14.21 28.04
N ALA A 215 -0.45 -14.04 26.92
CA ALA A 215 -1.81 -14.54 26.76
C ALA A 215 -2.01 -15.19 25.39
N ILE A 216 -2.93 -16.17 25.35
CA ILE A 216 -3.33 -16.93 24.16
C ILE A 216 -4.83 -16.75 23.91
N GLU A 217 -5.24 -16.73 22.63
CA GLU A 217 -6.65 -16.73 22.24
C GLU A 217 -7.24 -18.13 22.47
N LYS A 218 -8.46 -18.21 23.02
CA LYS A 218 -9.17 -19.50 23.21
C LYS A 218 -9.82 -20.01 21.93
#